data_AF-A0A285VYS0-F1
#
_entry.id   AF-A0A285VYS0-F1
#
_cell.length_a   1.000
_cell.length_b   1.000
_cell.length_c   1.000
_cell.angle_alpha   90.00
_cell.angle_beta   90.00
_cell.angle_gamma   90.00
#
_symmetry.space_group_name_H-M   'P 1'
#
loop_
_entity.id
_entity.type
_entity.pdbx_description
1 polymer ?
#
loop_
_entity_poly.entity_id
_entity_poly.type
_entity_poly.pdbx_seq_one_letter_code
_entity_poly.pdbx_strand_id
1 'polypeptide(L)'
;MQIHRTAAIATLVLTAAALPAVAAAGDSVPSGRVASHSHDLVAVQSADVPRSQAWGSARVKALPNGKLQVTVEAGGLAPGVHHMAHLHGFVDRVDGGCPGPARDTSGDGLISVAEGAVDYGPVLVHLTTAGPTQAPVTFTDYPLADADGSISYQRTFPATVDHHRMAGRVQVVVHGIDLDGDGTVGAGLETTIPALCGGAPD
;
A
#
# COMPACT_ATOMS: atom_id res chain seq x y z
N MET A 1 74.70 -3.61 38.73
CA MET A 1 74.30 -3.26 37.36
C MET A 1 72.80 -3.49 37.24
N GLN A 2 71.99 -2.46 37.44
CA GLN A 2 70.52 -2.57 37.45
C GLN A 2 69.97 -1.46 36.56
N ILE A 3 69.25 -1.86 35.52
CA ILE A 3 68.89 -1.05 34.36
C ILE A 3 67.50 -0.45 34.61
N HIS A 4 67.39 0.88 34.46
CA HIS A 4 66.15 1.64 34.52
C HIS A 4 65.23 1.33 33.33
N ARG A 5 63.91 1.21 33.58
CA ARG A 5 62.88 1.39 32.56
C ARG A 5 61.64 2.04 33.16
N THR A 6 61.51 3.35 33.00
CA THR A 6 60.27 4.12 33.21
C THR A 6 59.48 4.15 31.91
N ALA A 7 58.24 3.67 31.93
CA ALA A 7 57.31 3.75 30.81
C ALA A 7 56.54 5.08 30.85
N ALA A 8 56.56 5.83 29.76
CA ALA A 8 55.75 7.03 29.58
C ALA A 8 54.40 6.65 28.96
N ILE A 9 53.30 7.10 29.58
CA ILE A 9 51.93 6.94 29.08
C ILE A 9 51.58 8.22 28.31
N ALA A 10 51.33 8.10 27.00
CA ALA A 10 50.89 9.20 26.15
C ALA A 10 49.36 9.16 26.02
N THR A 11 48.69 10.19 26.52
CA THR A 11 47.23 10.34 26.44
C THR A 11 46.87 11.06 25.14
N LEU A 12 46.20 10.36 24.22
CA LEU A 12 45.69 10.91 22.97
C LEU A 12 44.32 11.57 23.22
N VAL A 13 44.21 12.88 23.01
CA VAL A 13 42.94 13.63 23.07
C VAL A 13 42.38 13.73 21.66
N LEU A 14 41.21 13.13 21.44
CA LEU A 14 40.48 13.15 20.17
C LEU A 14 39.40 14.24 20.23
N THR A 15 39.55 15.32 19.45
CA THR A 15 38.54 16.38 19.31
C THR A 15 37.58 16.01 18.19
N ALA A 16 36.30 15.78 18.53
CA ALA A 16 35.24 15.55 17.56
C ALA A 16 34.73 16.89 17.02
N ALA A 17 34.90 17.14 15.73
CA ALA A 17 34.31 18.28 15.03
C ALA A 17 32.83 17.98 14.70
N ALA A 18 31.91 18.81 15.19
CA ALA A 18 30.50 18.72 14.89
C ALA A 18 30.18 19.35 13.53
N LEU A 19 29.56 18.60 12.64
CA LEU A 19 28.99 19.08 11.38
C LEU A 19 27.62 19.76 11.66
N PRO A 20 27.27 20.85 10.97
CA PRO A 20 25.95 21.45 11.09
C PRO A 20 24.90 20.57 10.39
N ALA A 21 23.85 20.20 11.13
CA ALA A 21 22.70 19.51 10.58
C ALA A 21 21.90 20.47 9.70
N VAL A 22 21.72 20.11 8.42
CA VAL A 22 20.80 20.79 7.51
C VAL A 22 19.38 20.49 7.99
N ALA A 23 18.66 21.50 8.48
CA ALA A 23 17.27 21.37 8.85
C ALA A 23 16.42 21.14 7.59
N ALA A 24 15.76 19.98 7.51
CA ALA A 24 14.73 19.74 6.51
C ALA A 24 13.60 20.76 6.72
N ALA A 25 13.24 21.48 5.66
CA ALA A 25 12.11 22.40 5.66
C ALA A 25 10.84 21.64 6.08
N GLY A 26 10.23 22.06 7.18
CA GLY A 26 8.99 21.47 7.70
C GLY A 26 7.78 21.95 6.90
N ASP A 27 7.07 21.01 6.29
CA ASP A 27 5.79 21.25 5.60
C ASP A 27 4.76 21.86 6.57
N SER A 28 4.29 23.06 6.25
CA SER A 28 3.41 23.91 7.06
C SER A 28 1.92 23.57 6.90
N VAL A 29 1.55 22.30 6.96
CA VAL A 29 0.14 21.88 7.06
C VAL A 29 -0.16 21.51 8.52
N PRO A 30 -0.90 22.32 9.29
CA PRO A 30 -1.26 21.95 10.65
C PRO A 30 -2.40 20.92 10.60
N SER A 31 -2.12 19.65 10.91
CA SER A 31 -3.18 18.69 11.24
C SER A 31 -2.77 17.83 12.43
N GLY A 32 -3.42 18.03 13.58
CA GLY A 32 -3.29 17.16 14.76
C GLY A 32 -4.06 15.84 14.65
N ARG A 33 -4.63 15.50 13.48
CA ARG A 33 -5.32 14.21 13.30
C ARG A 33 -4.31 13.10 13.09
N VAL A 34 -4.10 12.32 14.15
CA VAL A 34 -3.57 10.96 14.04
C VAL A 34 -4.75 10.01 14.13
N ALA A 35 -5.00 9.26 13.08
CA ALA A 35 -6.04 8.23 13.05
C ALA A 35 -5.44 6.99 12.37
N SER A 36 -5.74 5.80 12.87
CA SER A 36 -5.27 4.54 12.30
C SER A 36 -6.46 3.60 12.18
N HIS A 37 -6.73 3.16 10.96
CA HIS A 37 -7.78 2.21 10.65
C HIS A 37 -7.15 0.95 10.07
N SER A 38 -7.53 -0.21 10.59
CA SER A 38 -7.07 -1.51 10.14
C SER A 38 -8.26 -2.34 9.71
N HIS A 39 -8.11 -3.03 8.58
CA HIS A 39 -9.17 -3.79 7.93
C HIS A 39 -8.59 -5.09 7.42
N ASP A 40 -9.38 -6.16 7.50
CA ASP A 40 -9.07 -7.38 6.76
C ASP A 40 -9.29 -7.12 5.27
N LEU A 41 -8.41 -7.69 4.44
CA LEU A 41 -8.60 -7.74 3.00
C LEU A 41 -9.13 -9.13 2.65
N VAL A 42 -10.34 -9.16 2.09
CA VAL A 42 -11.02 -10.39 1.72
C VAL A 42 -11.08 -10.54 0.20
N ALA A 43 -11.14 -11.78 -0.26
CA ALA A 43 -11.33 -12.09 -1.67
C ALA A 43 -12.61 -11.44 -2.21
N VAL A 44 -12.50 -10.76 -3.35
CA VAL A 44 -13.65 -10.15 -4.03
C VAL A 44 -14.41 -11.17 -4.87
N GLN A 45 -13.68 -12.05 -5.54
CA GLN A 45 -14.28 -13.05 -6.42
C GLN A 45 -14.90 -14.19 -5.63
N SER A 46 -15.83 -14.92 -6.27
CA SER A 46 -16.39 -16.15 -5.70
C SER A 46 -15.28 -17.17 -5.42
N ALA A 47 -15.49 -18.03 -4.42
CA ALA A 47 -14.58 -19.14 -4.11
C ALA A 47 -14.41 -20.13 -5.29
N ASP A 48 -15.34 -20.13 -6.25
CA ASP A 48 -15.26 -20.97 -7.46
C ASP A 48 -14.34 -20.38 -8.54
N VAL A 49 -13.95 -19.11 -8.44
CA VAL A 49 -13.04 -18.47 -9.39
C VAL A 49 -11.61 -18.95 -9.09
N PRO A 50 -10.92 -19.63 -10.01
CA PRO A 50 -9.60 -20.19 -9.75
C PRO A 50 -8.59 -19.13 -9.30
N ARG A 51 -7.78 -19.48 -8.29
CA ARG A 51 -6.63 -18.67 -7.81
C ARG A 51 -7.00 -17.26 -7.35
N SER A 52 -8.26 -17.05 -6.95
CA SER A 52 -8.75 -15.75 -6.46
C SER A 52 -8.89 -15.68 -4.93
N GLN A 53 -8.50 -16.74 -4.22
CA GLN A 53 -8.66 -16.89 -2.77
C GLN A 53 -7.51 -16.25 -1.98
N ALA A 54 -7.05 -15.08 -2.43
CA ALA A 54 -6.09 -14.28 -1.70
C ALA A 54 -6.71 -13.77 -0.38
N TRP A 55 -5.87 -13.40 0.57
CA TRP A 55 -6.28 -12.84 1.86
C TRP A 55 -5.25 -11.81 2.33
N GLY A 56 -5.62 -10.99 3.31
CA GLY A 56 -4.66 -10.07 3.89
C GLY A 56 -5.24 -9.12 4.92
N SER A 57 -4.51 -8.05 5.17
CA SER A 57 -4.95 -6.91 5.95
C SER A 57 -4.34 -5.63 5.41
N ALA A 58 -5.04 -4.52 5.63
CA ALA A 58 -4.53 -3.19 5.34
C ALA A 58 -4.64 -2.29 6.56
N ARG A 59 -3.75 -1.30 6.62
CA ARG A 59 -3.79 -0.22 7.60
C ARG A 59 -3.65 1.12 6.89
N VAL A 60 -4.62 2.00 7.09
CA VAL A 60 -4.60 3.38 6.58
C VAL A 60 -4.49 4.32 7.76
N LYS A 61 -3.37 5.05 7.86
CA LYS A 61 -3.02 5.86 9.00
C LYS A 61 -2.76 7.32 8.61
N ALA A 62 -3.63 8.22 9.05
CA ALA A 62 -3.34 9.65 9.02
C ALA A 62 -2.21 9.96 10.03
N LEU A 63 -1.20 10.69 9.56
CA LEU A 63 -0.04 11.11 10.32
C LEU A 63 -0.06 12.64 10.50
N PRO A 64 0.77 13.17 11.42
CA PRO A 64 0.96 14.61 11.53
C PRO A 64 1.34 15.26 10.20
N ASN A 65 1.02 16.54 10.10
CA ASN A 65 1.26 17.38 8.93
C ASN A 65 0.53 16.92 7.67
N GLY A 66 -0.59 16.21 7.81
CA GLY A 66 -1.47 15.79 6.71
C GLY A 66 -0.96 14.61 5.89
N LYS A 67 0.11 13.93 6.33
CA LYS A 67 0.65 12.74 5.67
C LYS A 67 -0.27 11.53 5.86
N LEU A 68 -0.19 10.57 4.95
CA LEU A 68 -0.93 9.32 5.02
C LEU A 68 0.04 8.14 4.89
N GLN A 69 0.05 7.24 5.87
CA GLN A 69 0.78 5.98 5.77
C GLN A 69 -0.18 4.85 5.46
N VAL A 70 0.12 4.07 4.43
CA VAL A 70 -0.62 2.86 4.07
C VAL A 70 0.29 1.67 4.27
N THR A 71 -0.25 0.62 4.87
CA THR A 71 0.39 -0.70 4.98
C THR A 71 -0.56 -1.74 4.41
N VAL A 72 -0.03 -2.67 3.61
CA VAL A 72 -0.77 -3.81 3.07
C VAL A 72 0.08 -5.05 3.30
N GLU A 73 -0.51 -6.05 3.93
CA GLU A 73 0.05 -7.40 4.08
C GLU A 73 -0.94 -8.36 3.41
N ALA A 74 -0.53 -9.05 2.36
CA ALA A 74 -1.40 -9.94 1.60
C ALA A 74 -0.67 -11.23 1.22
N GLY A 75 -1.42 -12.32 1.08
CA GLY A 75 -0.92 -13.63 0.66
C GLY A 75 -1.92 -14.36 -0.22
N GLY A 76 -1.45 -15.42 -0.89
CA GLY A 76 -2.25 -16.18 -1.85
C GLY A 76 -2.44 -15.46 -3.19
N LEU A 77 -1.56 -14.50 -3.50
CA LEU A 77 -1.49 -13.81 -4.78
C LEU A 77 -0.64 -14.61 -5.78
N ALA A 78 -0.67 -14.22 -7.05
CA ALA A 78 0.23 -14.79 -8.05
C ALA A 78 1.70 -14.46 -7.69
N PRO A 79 2.59 -15.45 -7.59
CA PRO A 79 3.96 -15.22 -7.14
C PRO A 79 4.81 -14.55 -8.22
N GLY A 80 5.76 -13.70 -7.81
CA GLY A 80 6.76 -13.11 -8.71
C GLY A 80 6.22 -12.08 -9.71
N VAL A 81 5.00 -11.58 -9.53
CA VAL A 81 4.39 -10.55 -10.39
C VAL A 81 3.96 -9.31 -9.61
N HIS A 82 3.89 -8.17 -10.30
CA HIS A 82 3.39 -6.94 -9.71
C HIS A 82 1.86 -6.99 -9.60
N HIS A 83 1.32 -6.44 -8.51
CA HIS A 83 -0.12 -6.34 -8.28
C HIS A 83 -0.53 -4.89 -8.18
N MET A 84 -1.40 -4.42 -9.10
CA MET A 84 -1.94 -3.07 -8.98
C MET A 84 -2.69 -2.95 -7.66
N ALA A 85 -2.39 -1.90 -6.91
CA ALA A 85 -3.01 -1.67 -5.61
C ALA A 85 -3.35 -0.19 -5.45
N HIS A 86 -4.53 0.09 -4.92
CA HIS A 86 -5.08 1.44 -4.88
C HIS A 86 -5.79 1.73 -3.56
N LEU A 87 -5.87 3.03 -3.23
CA LEU A 87 -6.97 3.53 -2.40
C LEU A 87 -8.11 3.93 -3.34
N HIS A 88 -9.28 3.34 -3.12
CA HIS A 88 -10.53 3.71 -3.77
C HIS A 88 -11.44 4.45 -2.79
N GLY A 89 -12.29 5.33 -3.30
CA GLY A 89 -13.33 5.95 -2.50
C GLY A 89 -13.93 7.17 -3.19
N PHE A 90 -14.82 7.86 -2.47
CA PHE A 90 -15.40 9.12 -2.94
C PHE A 90 -14.93 10.27 -2.06
N VAL A 91 -14.60 11.40 -2.69
CA VAL A 91 -14.14 12.58 -1.95
C VAL A 91 -15.24 13.07 -0.99
N ASP A 92 -16.49 13.10 -1.46
CA ASP A 92 -17.61 13.78 -0.79
C ASP A 92 -18.56 12.86 0.00
N ARG A 93 -18.34 11.54 -0.02
CA ARG A 93 -19.16 10.58 0.74
C ARG A 93 -18.31 9.40 1.21
N VAL A 94 -18.83 8.64 2.16
CA VAL A 94 -18.28 7.31 2.47
C VAL A 94 -18.55 6.41 1.27
N ASP A 95 -17.57 5.58 0.92
CA ASP A 95 -17.73 4.54 -0.10
C ASP A 95 -18.76 3.48 0.34
N GLY A 96 -19.20 2.65 -0.60
CA GLY A 96 -20.17 1.58 -0.35
C GLY A 96 -19.51 0.26 0.04
N GLY A 97 -18.25 0.29 0.47
CA GLY A 97 -17.49 -0.90 0.81
C GLY A 97 -17.03 -1.73 -0.39
N CYS A 98 -16.78 -3.01 -0.12
CA CYS A 98 -16.30 -3.96 -1.10
C CYS A 98 -17.43 -4.59 -1.91
N PRO A 99 -17.26 -4.79 -3.23
CA PRO A 99 -18.29 -5.36 -4.06
C PRO A 99 -18.55 -6.82 -3.67
N GLY A 100 -19.83 -7.17 -3.61
CA GLY A 100 -20.29 -8.53 -3.39
C GLY A 100 -20.74 -9.22 -4.68
N PRO A 101 -21.16 -10.50 -4.59
CA PRO A 101 -21.54 -11.31 -5.76
C PRO A 101 -22.63 -10.70 -6.65
N ALA A 102 -23.50 -9.84 -6.09
CA ALA A 102 -24.52 -9.12 -6.86
C ALA A 102 -23.94 -8.13 -7.90
N ARG A 103 -22.61 -7.89 -7.88
CA ARG A 103 -21.91 -7.06 -8.86
C ARG A 103 -21.48 -7.78 -10.11
N ASP A 104 -21.54 -9.11 -10.18
CA ASP A 104 -21.45 -9.81 -11.46
C ASP A 104 -22.75 -9.56 -12.26
N THR A 105 -22.82 -8.40 -12.90
CA THR A 105 -23.99 -7.95 -13.66
C THR A 105 -23.95 -8.48 -15.09
N SER A 106 -22.77 -8.86 -15.56
CA SER A 106 -22.56 -9.49 -16.86
C SER A 106 -22.95 -10.98 -16.86
N GLY A 107 -22.88 -11.64 -15.71
CA GLY A 107 -23.17 -13.07 -15.53
C GLY A 107 -22.03 -13.98 -16.01
N ASP A 108 -20.81 -13.48 -16.08
CA ASP A 108 -19.63 -14.24 -16.54
C ASP A 108 -18.88 -14.95 -15.40
N GLY A 109 -19.37 -14.81 -14.16
CA GLY A 109 -18.81 -15.43 -12.98
C GLY A 109 -17.70 -14.60 -12.33
N LEU A 110 -17.40 -13.41 -12.85
CA LEU A 110 -16.36 -12.51 -12.36
C LEU A 110 -16.97 -11.16 -11.96
N ILE A 111 -16.38 -10.53 -10.95
CA ILE A 111 -16.63 -9.12 -10.65
C ILE A 111 -15.49 -8.33 -11.28
N SER A 112 -15.79 -7.63 -12.38
CA SER A 112 -14.83 -6.73 -13.04
C SER A 112 -14.60 -5.45 -12.24
N VAL A 113 -13.56 -4.68 -12.60
CA VAL A 113 -13.34 -3.33 -12.02
C VAL A 113 -14.51 -2.41 -12.27
N ALA A 114 -15.06 -2.43 -13.49
CA ALA A 114 -16.16 -1.55 -13.87
C ALA A 114 -17.42 -1.85 -13.05
N GLU A 115 -17.67 -3.13 -12.78
CA GLU A 115 -18.78 -3.59 -11.94
C GLU A 115 -18.59 -3.28 -10.46
N GLY A 116 -17.37 -3.41 -9.93
CA GLY A 116 -17.06 -3.10 -8.54
C GLY A 116 -16.94 -1.61 -8.22
N ALA A 117 -16.64 -0.78 -9.22
CA ALA A 117 -16.36 0.65 -9.04
C ALA A 117 -17.53 1.46 -8.45
N VAL A 118 -18.77 0.99 -8.61
CA VAL A 118 -19.94 1.64 -8.00
C VAL A 118 -19.98 1.48 -6.47
N ASP A 119 -19.28 0.49 -5.92
CA ASP A 119 -19.20 0.24 -4.48
C ASP A 119 -17.97 0.93 -3.87
N TYR A 120 -16.77 0.50 -4.27
CA TYR A 120 -15.53 1.04 -3.68
C TYR A 120 -15.14 2.42 -4.21
N GLY A 121 -15.70 2.88 -5.35
CA GLY A 121 -15.44 4.19 -5.94
C GLY A 121 -14.25 4.27 -6.92
N PRO A 122 -13.95 5.47 -7.45
CA PRO A 122 -12.78 5.68 -8.32
C PRO A 122 -11.44 5.54 -7.58
N VAL A 123 -10.36 5.37 -8.34
CA VAL A 123 -8.99 5.40 -7.81
C VAL A 123 -8.67 6.81 -7.29
N LEU A 124 -8.29 6.89 -6.01
CA LEU A 124 -7.81 8.13 -5.39
C LEU A 124 -6.28 8.16 -5.33
N VAL A 125 -5.64 7.02 -5.09
CA VAL A 125 -4.18 6.91 -4.90
C VAL A 125 -3.68 5.59 -5.49
N HIS A 126 -2.63 5.65 -6.29
CA HIS A 126 -1.86 4.47 -6.68
C HIS A 126 -0.83 4.12 -5.59
N LEU A 127 -0.89 2.89 -5.08
CA LEU A 127 0.01 2.38 -4.05
C LEU A 127 1.34 1.91 -4.66
N THR A 128 1.97 2.77 -5.46
CA THR A 128 3.31 2.50 -6.01
C THR A 128 4.34 2.40 -4.88
N THR A 129 5.42 1.66 -5.12
CA THR A 129 6.54 1.46 -4.19
C THR A 129 7.44 2.70 -4.10
N ALA A 130 7.50 3.48 -5.18
CA ALA A 130 8.19 4.76 -5.25
C ALA A 130 7.52 5.69 -6.28
N GLY A 131 7.97 6.94 -6.37
CA GLY A 131 7.58 7.85 -7.46
C GLY A 131 6.13 8.34 -7.39
N PRO A 132 5.47 8.60 -8.54
CA PRO A 132 4.15 9.21 -8.58
C PRO A 132 3.07 8.29 -7.99
N THR A 133 2.03 8.91 -7.44
CA THR A 133 0.86 8.23 -6.84
C THR A 133 -0.44 8.61 -7.54
N GLN A 134 -0.31 9.32 -8.66
CA GLN A 134 -1.35 9.76 -9.58
C GLN A 134 -0.89 9.36 -10.98
N ALA A 135 -1.82 9.05 -11.87
CA ALA A 135 -1.50 8.72 -13.24
C ALA A 135 -0.73 9.87 -13.95
N PRO A 136 0.18 9.55 -14.88
CA PRO A 136 0.57 8.20 -15.31
C PRO A 136 1.48 7.48 -14.31
N VAL A 137 1.27 6.17 -14.15
CA VAL A 137 2.13 5.25 -13.38
C VAL A 137 2.43 4.00 -14.23
N THR A 138 3.59 3.37 -14.02
CA THR A 138 3.97 2.14 -14.72
C THR A 138 3.55 0.92 -13.91
N PHE A 139 3.18 -0.18 -14.57
CA PHE A 139 2.80 -1.41 -13.87
C PHE A 139 3.89 -1.94 -12.91
N THR A 140 5.16 -1.80 -13.30
CA THR A 140 6.30 -2.19 -12.46
C THR A 140 6.52 -1.29 -11.24
N ASP A 141 5.80 -0.18 -11.12
CA ASP A 141 5.87 0.69 -9.95
C ASP A 141 5.05 0.14 -8.77
N TYR A 142 4.14 -0.80 -9.01
CA TYR A 142 3.30 -1.41 -7.98
C TYR A 142 4.05 -2.46 -7.14
N PRO A 143 3.50 -2.89 -5.98
CA PRO A 143 4.13 -3.92 -5.17
C PRO A 143 4.28 -5.24 -5.93
N LEU A 144 5.45 -5.85 -5.79
CA LEU A 144 5.79 -7.15 -6.34
C LEU A 144 5.50 -8.22 -5.27
N ALA A 145 4.70 -9.23 -5.61
CA ALA A 145 4.54 -10.40 -4.76
C ALA A 145 5.83 -11.24 -4.79
N ASP A 146 6.23 -11.75 -3.63
CA ASP A 146 7.40 -12.62 -3.52
C ASP A 146 7.12 -14.03 -4.10
N ALA A 147 8.09 -14.93 -3.94
CA ALA A 147 8.00 -16.30 -4.44
C ALA A 147 6.88 -17.12 -3.77
N ASP A 148 6.41 -16.71 -2.60
CA ASP A 148 5.32 -17.35 -1.86
C ASP A 148 3.96 -16.68 -2.16
N GLY A 149 3.91 -15.72 -3.10
CA GLY A 149 2.69 -15.00 -3.44
C GLY A 149 2.28 -14.00 -2.36
N SER A 150 3.26 -13.46 -1.63
CA SER A 150 3.03 -12.51 -0.54
C SER A 150 3.51 -11.11 -0.86
N ILE A 151 2.75 -10.10 -0.42
CA ILE A 151 3.12 -8.68 -0.49
C ILE A 151 3.21 -8.15 0.93
N SER A 152 4.36 -7.55 1.27
CA SER A 152 4.51 -6.64 2.40
C SER A 152 4.82 -5.24 1.87
N TYR A 153 3.85 -4.36 1.97
CA TYR A 153 3.90 -3.00 1.47
C TYR A 153 3.74 -2.01 2.63
N GLN A 154 4.61 -1.00 2.68
CA GLN A 154 4.38 0.17 3.50
C GLN A 154 4.90 1.42 2.78
N ARG A 155 4.06 2.45 2.70
CA ARG A 155 4.49 3.74 2.18
C ARG A 155 3.83 4.89 2.92
N THR A 156 4.61 5.95 3.12
CA THR A 156 4.11 7.24 3.59
C THR A 156 4.01 8.21 2.43
N PHE A 157 2.81 8.71 2.19
CA PHE A 157 2.49 9.70 1.18
C PHE A 157 2.61 11.12 1.75
N PRO A 158 3.17 12.07 0.99
CA PRO A 158 3.22 13.46 1.39
C PRO A 158 1.81 14.04 1.51
N ALA A 159 1.69 15.13 2.26
CA ALA A 159 0.40 15.76 2.48
C ALA A 159 -0.17 16.33 1.18
N THR A 160 -1.43 16.00 0.92
CA THR A 160 -2.27 16.68 -0.07
C THR A 160 -3.56 17.13 0.62
N VAL A 161 -4.38 17.92 -0.09
CA VAL A 161 -5.64 18.45 0.45
C VAL A 161 -6.56 17.33 0.96
N ASP A 162 -6.49 16.12 0.38
CA ASP A 162 -7.43 15.04 0.69
C ASP A 162 -6.84 13.87 1.49
N HIS A 163 -5.52 13.64 1.47
CA HIS A 163 -4.90 12.49 2.14
C HIS A 163 -5.26 12.36 3.63
N HIS A 164 -5.32 13.48 4.36
CA HIS A 164 -5.66 13.46 5.79
C HIS A 164 -7.13 13.08 6.07
N ARG A 165 -8.00 13.15 5.06
CA ARG A 165 -9.43 12.78 5.14
C ARG A 165 -9.67 11.33 4.73
N MET A 166 -8.71 10.68 4.07
CA MET A 166 -8.88 9.32 3.56
C MET A 166 -8.85 8.26 4.66
N ALA A 167 -8.14 8.50 5.76
CA ALA A 167 -8.10 7.54 6.87
C ALA A 167 -9.52 7.29 7.41
N GLY A 168 -9.99 6.05 7.27
CA GLY A 168 -11.34 5.64 7.66
C GLY A 168 -12.45 6.03 6.67
N ARG A 169 -12.14 6.32 5.40
CA ARG A 169 -13.13 6.64 4.35
C ARG A 169 -12.82 6.03 2.98
N VAL A 170 -11.88 5.10 2.91
CA VAL A 170 -11.40 4.50 1.65
C VAL A 170 -11.39 2.99 1.74
N GLN A 171 -11.53 2.36 0.59
CA GLN A 171 -11.23 0.96 0.36
C GLN A 171 -9.80 0.79 -0.14
N VAL A 172 -9.13 -0.23 0.35
CA VAL A 172 -7.86 -0.71 -0.20
C VAL A 172 -8.19 -1.87 -1.11
N VAL A 173 -7.84 -1.75 -2.39
CA VAL A 173 -8.10 -2.79 -3.40
C VAL A 173 -6.76 -3.25 -3.97
N VAL A 174 -6.54 -4.57 -3.97
CA VAL A 174 -5.43 -5.22 -4.67
C VAL A 174 -6.01 -5.99 -5.85
N HIS A 175 -5.46 -5.75 -7.03
CA HIS A 175 -5.85 -6.36 -8.29
C HIS A 175 -4.80 -7.38 -8.72
N GLY A 176 -5.14 -8.17 -9.73
CA GLY A 176 -4.22 -9.17 -10.28
C GLY A 176 -4.62 -10.58 -9.86
N ILE A 177 -5.20 -11.33 -10.79
CA ILE A 177 -5.44 -12.76 -10.66
C ILE A 177 -4.92 -13.45 -11.91
N ASP A 178 -4.09 -14.46 -11.73
CA ASP A 178 -3.65 -15.39 -12.78
C ASP A 178 -4.84 -16.34 -13.08
N LEU A 179 -5.73 -15.99 -14.01
CA LEU A 179 -6.99 -16.71 -14.25
C LEU A 179 -6.81 -17.93 -15.17
N ASP A 180 -5.75 -17.99 -15.96
CA ASP A 180 -5.45 -19.14 -16.81
C ASP A 180 -4.38 -20.09 -16.25
N GLY A 181 -3.60 -19.66 -15.26
CA GLY A 181 -2.61 -20.47 -14.56
C GLY A 181 -1.26 -20.51 -15.27
N ASP A 182 -0.95 -19.54 -16.13
CA ASP A 182 0.31 -19.48 -16.87
C ASP A 182 1.49 -18.95 -16.04
N GLY A 183 1.24 -18.58 -14.78
CA GLY A 183 2.24 -18.05 -13.86
C GLY A 183 2.51 -16.56 -14.05
N THR A 184 1.69 -15.87 -14.84
CA THR A 184 1.72 -14.44 -15.01
C THR A 184 0.36 -13.83 -14.68
N VAL A 185 0.35 -12.52 -14.42
CA VAL A 185 -0.89 -11.74 -14.44
C VAL A 185 -0.83 -10.95 -15.73
N GLY A 186 -1.47 -11.49 -16.77
CA GLY A 186 -1.42 -10.96 -18.11
C GLY A 186 -2.05 -9.57 -18.24
N ALA A 187 -1.77 -8.89 -19.36
CA ALA A 187 -2.38 -7.59 -19.65
C ALA A 187 -3.91 -7.69 -19.77
N GLY A 188 -4.61 -6.61 -19.42
CA GLY A 188 -6.07 -6.55 -19.55
C GLY A 188 -6.79 -7.05 -18.30
N LEU A 189 -7.65 -8.06 -18.45
CA LEU A 189 -8.55 -8.50 -17.38
C LEU A 189 -7.79 -8.98 -16.15
N GLU A 190 -6.82 -9.87 -16.30
CA GLU A 190 -6.05 -10.42 -15.19
C GLU A 190 -5.34 -9.35 -14.36
N THR A 191 -4.68 -8.39 -15.01
CA THR A 191 -4.03 -7.25 -14.34
C THR A 191 -5.00 -6.37 -13.54
N THR A 192 -6.24 -6.26 -14.00
CA THR A 192 -7.19 -5.28 -13.47
C THR A 192 -8.23 -5.90 -12.56
N ILE A 193 -8.55 -7.18 -12.67
CA ILE A 193 -9.60 -7.80 -11.86
C ILE A 193 -9.29 -7.67 -10.36
N PRO A 194 -10.23 -7.22 -9.52
CA PRO A 194 -10.00 -7.09 -8.09
C PRO A 194 -9.84 -8.47 -7.45
N ALA A 195 -8.71 -8.69 -6.80
CA ALA A 195 -8.43 -9.90 -6.02
C ALA A 195 -8.87 -9.71 -4.58
N LEU A 196 -8.47 -8.60 -3.96
CA LEU A 196 -8.71 -8.28 -2.56
C LEU A 196 -9.37 -6.93 -2.40
N CYS A 197 -10.26 -6.81 -1.42
CA CYS A 197 -10.80 -5.54 -0.98
C CYS A 197 -10.99 -5.52 0.54
N GLY A 198 -10.77 -4.37 1.15
CA GLY A 198 -11.15 -4.07 2.53
C GLY A 198 -10.87 -2.63 2.91
N GLY A 199 -11.63 -2.09 3.85
CA GLY A 199 -11.58 -0.67 4.15
C GLY A 199 -12.66 -0.22 5.11
N ALA A 200 -12.85 1.09 5.17
CA ALA A 200 -13.83 1.71 6.04
C ALA A 200 -15.21 1.07 5.82
N PRO A 201 -15.85 0.49 6.85
CA PRO A 201 -17.20 -0.04 6.70
C PRO A 201 -18.20 1.10 6.54
N ASP A 202 -19.34 0.79 5.93
CA ASP A 202 -20.56 1.61 5.90
C ASP A 202 -21.00 2.06 7.31
#